data_AF-B0THR9-F1
#
_entry.id   AF-B0THR9-F1
#
_cell.length_a   1.000
_cell.length_b   1.000
_cell.length_c   1.000
_cell.angle_alpha   90.00
_cell.angle_beta   90.00
_cell.angle_gamma   90.00
#
_symmetry.space_group_name_H-M   'P 1'
#
loop_
_entity.id
_entity.type
_entity.pdbx_description
1 polymer ?
#
loop_
_entity_poly.entity_id
_entity_poly.type
_entity_poly.pdbx_seq_one_letter_code
_entity_poly.pdbx_strand_id
1 'polypeptide(L)' 'MGLPLIDEHHQRLRAIAGEVAHICASEEFLALKSELELLYQMAGAEEPARLAFQDALYTLLNDKSDGA' A
#
# COMPACT_ATOMS: atom_id res chain seq x y z
N MET A 1 -13.16 -25.45 -28.97
CA MET A 1 -13.51 -25.04 -27.59
C MET A 1 -12.24 -24.55 -26.92
N GLY A 2 -11.91 -23.27 -27.07
CA GLY A 2 -10.77 -22.67 -26.37
C GLY A 2 -11.15 -22.53 -24.91
N LEU A 3 -10.45 -23.22 -24.02
CA LEU A 3 -10.61 -23.04 -22.58
C LEU A 3 -10.29 -21.57 -22.26
N PRO A 4 -11.06 -20.91 -21.38
CA PRO A 4 -10.70 -19.57 -20.93
C PRO A 4 -9.35 -19.70 -20.22
N LEU A 5 -8.34 -19.06 -20.80
CA LEU A 5 -7.06 -18.88 -20.12
C LEU A 5 -7.40 -18.03 -18.89
N ILE A 6 -7.54 -18.68 -17.74
CA ILE A 6 -7.58 -17.97 -16.48
C ILE A 6 -6.21 -17.30 -16.41
N ASP A 7 -6.20 -16.01 -16.71
CA ASP A 7 -4.99 -15.23 -16.76
C ASP A 7 -4.47 -15.12 -15.32
N GLU A 8 -3.58 -16.03 -14.94
CA GLU A 8 -2.98 -16.10 -13.61
C GLU A 8 -2.29 -14.78 -13.24
N HIS A 9 -1.86 -14.01 -14.24
CA HIS A 9 -1.32 -12.68 -14.04
C HIS A 9 -2.42 -11.69 -13.65
N HIS A 10 -3.58 -11.72 -14.31
CA HIS A 10 -4.75 -10.94 -13.91
C HIS A 10 -5.23 -11.29 -12.49
N GLN A 11 -5.24 -12.58 -12.12
CA GLN A 11 -5.61 -13.00 -10.76
C GLN A 11 -4.62 -12.48 -9.71
N ARG A 12 -3.32 -12.56 -9.97
CA ARG A 12 -2.28 -12.01 -9.09
C ARG A 12 -2.42 -10.50 -8.93
N LEU A 13 -2.60 -9.77 -10.03
CA LEU A 13 -2.82 -8.32 -9.98
C LEU A 13 -4.06 -7.96 -9.17
N ARG A 14 -5.16 -8.73 -9.32
CA ARG A 14 -6.39 -8.51 -8.56
C ARG A 14 -6.19 -8.78 -7.07
N ALA A 15 -5.41 -9.80 -6.70
CA ALA A 15 -5.08 -10.09 -5.30
C ALA A 15 -4.28 -8.93 -4.69
N ILE A 16 -3.20 -8.51 -5.35
CA ILE A 16 -2.36 -7.39 -4.90
C ILE A 16 -3.18 -6.11 -4.76
N ALA A 17 -4.03 -5.78 -5.75
CA ALA A 17 -4.88 -4.61 -5.69
C ALA A 17 -5.88 -4.67 -4.53
N GLY A 18 -6.42 -5.86 -4.24
CA GLY A 18 -7.29 -6.08 -3.09
C GLY A 18 -6.58 -5.87 -1.76
N GLU A 19 -5.34 -6.36 -1.63
CA GLU A 19 -4.52 -6.17 -0.44
C GLU A 19 -4.15 -4.70 -0.22
N VAL A 20 -3.69 -4.01 -1.27
CA VAL A 20 -3.38 -2.57 -1.20
C VAL A 20 -4.63 -1.77 -0.82
N ALA A 21 -5.79 -2.08 -1.40
CA ALA A 21 -7.03 -1.40 -1.06
C ALA A 21 -7.42 -1.62 0.42
N HIS A 22 -7.22 -2.83 0.94
CA HIS A 22 -7.48 -3.14 2.33
C HIS A 22 -6.54 -2.38 3.28
N ILE A 23 -5.25 -2.30 2.95
CA ILE A 23 -4.26 -1.52 3.72
C ILE A 23 -4.63 -0.04 3.68
N CYS A 24 -4.91 0.53 2.52
CA CYS A 24 -5.26 1.95 2.40
C CYS A 24 -6.53 2.35 3.16
N ALA A 25 -7.42 1.38 3.43
CA ALA A 25 -8.65 1.59 4.20
C ALA A 25 -8.48 1.31 5.71
N SER A 26 -7.31 0.83 6.15
CA SER A 26 -7.07 0.52 7.56
C SER A 26 -6.80 1.79 8.37
N GLU A 27 -7.28 1.80 9.61
CA GLU A 27 -7.05 2.93 10.52
C GLU A 27 -5.55 3.11 10.83
N GLU A 28 -4.82 1.99 10.94
CA GLU A 28 -3.37 1.96 11.14
C GLU A 28 -2.62 2.68 10.01
N PHE A 29 -2.99 2.41 8.75
CA PHE A 29 -2.40 3.09 7.60
C PHE A 29 -2.69 4.59 7.62
N LEU A 30 -3.95 4.97 7.88
CA LEU A 30 -4.35 6.37 7.88
C LEU A 30 -3.65 7.17 8.99
N ALA A 31 -3.48 6.57 10.17
CA ALA A 31 -2.74 7.16 11.28
C ALA A 31 -1.25 7.33 10.90
N LEU A 32 -0.59 6.24 10.48
CA LEU A 32 0.82 6.25 10.10
C LEU A 32 1.11 7.25 8.97
N LYS A 33 0.26 7.28 7.93
CA LYS A 33 0.37 8.22 6.82
C LYS A 33 0.29 9.67 7.31
N SER A 34 -0.62 9.97 8.24
CA SER A 34 -0.80 11.32 8.77
C SER A 34 0.40 11.77 9.60
N GLU A 35 0.96 10.87 10.41
CA GLU A 35 2.17 11.12 11.20
C GLU A 35 3.39 11.37 10.29
N LEU A 36 3.61 10.50 9.30
CA LEU A 36 4.70 10.65 8.34
C LEU A 36 4.54 11.93 7.50
N GLU A 37 3.32 12.28 7.10
CA GLU A 37 3.08 13.49 6.32
C GLU A 37 3.46 14.74 7.12
N LEU A 38 3.10 14.79 8.41
CA LEU A 38 3.49 15.89 9.29
C LEU A 38 5.02 15.97 9.47
N LEU A 39 5.69 14.82 9.62
CA LEU A 39 7.16 14.74 9.68
C LEU A 39 7.80 15.28 8.39
N TYR A 40 7.31 14.85 7.23
CA TYR A 40 7.82 15.29 5.92
C TYR A 40 7.56 16.78 5.65
N GLN A 41 6.39 17.30 6.08
CA GLN A 41 6.10 18.73 6.02
C GLN A 41 7.08 19.53 6.88
N MET A 42 7.34 19.11 8.12
CA MET A 42 8.30 19.78 9.01
C MET A 42 9.74 19.71 8.48
N ALA A 43 10.09 18.62 7.80
CA ALA A 43 11.40 18.45 7.18
C ALA A 43 11.58 19.25 5.87
N GLY A 44 10.52 19.90 5.36
CA GLY A 44 10.57 20.64 4.10
C GLY A 44 10.72 19.74 2.86
N ALA A 45 10.21 18.51 2.92
CA ALA A 45 10.30 17.57 1.81
C ALA A 45 9.40 18.00 0.63
N GLU A 46 9.84 17.70 -0.60
CA GLU A 46 9.00 17.84 -1.78
C GLU A 46 7.93 16.73 -1.78
N GLU A 47 6.67 17.11 -1.98
CA GLU A 47 5.51 16.21 -2.00
C GLU A 47 5.35 15.34 -0.72
N PRO A 48 5.23 15.96 0.47
CA PRO A 48 5.23 15.23 1.74
C PRO A 48 4.11 14.20 1.87
N ALA A 49 2.95 14.47 1.29
CA ALA A 49 1.82 13.54 1.24
C ALA A 49 2.12 12.28 0.40
N ARG A 50 2.89 12.41 -0.68
CA ARG A 50 3.25 11.29 -1.55
C ARG A 50 4.29 10.40 -0.87
N LEU A 51 5.30 11.00 -0.25
CA LEU A 51 6.33 10.28 0.51
C LEU A 51 5.71 9.53 1.69
N ALA A 52 4.87 10.20 2.47
CA ALA A 52 4.15 9.57 3.59
C ALA A 52 3.28 8.40 3.16
N PHE A 53 2.56 8.54 2.04
CA PHE A 53 1.76 7.46 1.47
C PHE A 53 2.62 6.26 1.06
N GLN A 54 3.71 6.51 0.34
CA GLN A 54 4.59 5.46 -0.14
C GLN A 54 5.21 4.68 1.02
N ASP A 55 5.74 5.39 2.02
CA ASP A 55 6.40 4.78 3.16
C ASP A 55 5.41 4.02 4.06
N ALA A 56 4.26 4.62 4.39
CA ALA A 56 3.24 3.95 5.17
C ALA A 56 2.76 2.66 4.48
N LEU A 57 2.63 2.67 3.15
CA LEU A 57 2.19 1.51 2.39
C LEU A 57 3.27 0.41 2.38
N TYR A 58 4.53 0.77 2.16
CA TYR A 58 5.63 -0.20 2.19
C TYR A 58 5.84 -0.81 3.57
N THR A 59 5.74 -0.01 4.64
CA THR A 59 5.84 -0.51 6.01
C THR A 59 4.79 -1.59 6.27
N LEU A 60 3.52 -1.33 5.96
CA LEU A 60 2.44 -2.28 6.22
C LEU A 60 2.43 -3.48 5.27
N LEU A 61 2.87 -3.31 4.01
CA LEU A 61 3.08 -4.43 3.10
C LEU A 61 4.17 -5.39 3.61
N ASN A 62 5.26 -4.83 4.13
CA ASN A 62 6.38 -5.64 4.64
C ASN A 62 6.02 -6.34 5.96
N ASP A 63 5.33 -5.65 6.88
CA ASP A 63 4.84 -6.23 8.14
C ASP A 63 3.91 -7.44 7.89
N LYS A 64 3.03 -7.33 6.89
CA LYS A 64 2.14 -8.43 6.48
C LYS A 64 2.88 -9.60 5.83
N SER A 65 4.02 -9.34 5.20
CA SER A 65 4.82 -10.35 4.48
C SER A 65 5.74 -11.15 5.41
N ASP A 66 6.12 -10.59 6.56
CA ASP A 66 6.98 -11.23 7.58
C ASP A 66 6.17 -12.11 8.56
N GLY A 67 4.85 -11.98 8.58
CA GLY A 67 3.93 -12.73 9.45
C GLY A 67 3.37 -14.05 8.89
N ALA A 68 3.96 -14.62 7.84
CA ALA A 68 3.51 -15.87 7.19
C ALA A 68 4.43 -17.07 7.44
#